data_AF-A0A2K9FGW1-F1
#
_entry.id   AF-A0A2K9FGW1-F1
#
_cell.length_a   1.000
_cell.length_b   1.000
_cell.length_c   1.000
_cell.angle_alpha   90.00
_cell.angle_beta   90.00
_cell.angle_gamma   90.00
#
_symmetry.space_group_name_H-M   'P 1'
#
loop_
_entity.id
_entity.type
_entity.pdbx_description
1 polymer ?
#
loop_
_entity_poly.entity_id
_entity_poly.type
_entity_poly.pdbx_seq_one_letter_code
_entity_poly.pdbx_strand_id
1 'polypeptide(L)'
;MPTPLPTRPRLITFDTYGTLIDWDGALRAHLRALFAARVQDRDVAAFHRRWYYGYALPAVHGRFLPYRDLLATTMAEALAAEAGITADDAELAALGDVMAEADPFADSVETLRLLGAHAPLATISNSQRDIIDVSVRKLGDPFTYVFTGEAVGAYKPHRALFELVLGRAGVEPHEAVHVAQSQYVDLPRSVPMGIPTVWINRQGQELRPTTPAPTAQLPDLRGLPELLGLPEAV
;
A
#
# COMPACT_ATOMS: atom_id res chain seq x y z
N MET A 1 -8.81 -15.54 17.25
CA MET A 1 -9.70 -15.61 16.07
C MET A 1 -9.88 -14.19 15.54
N PRO A 2 -9.91 -13.96 14.21
CA PRO A 2 -10.07 -12.62 13.65
C PRO A 2 -11.44 -12.03 14.02
N THR A 3 -11.51 -10.70 14.14
CA THR A 3 -12.79 -9.98 14.33
C THR A 3 -13.67 -10.19 13.09
N PRO A 4 -14.97 -10.55 13.24
CA PRO A 4 -15.88 -10.73 12.11
C PRO A 4 -16.13 -9.40 11.37
N LEU A 5 -16.47 -9.47 10.08
CA LEU A 5 -16.85 -8.29 9.30
C LEU A 5 -18.15 -7.68 9.86
N PRO A 6 -18.24 -6.35 9.97
CA PRO A 6 -19.50 -5.68 10.29
C PRO A 6 -20.44 -5.75 9.08
N THR A 7 -21.73 -5.91 9.33
CA THR A 7 -22.76 -5.93 8.27
C THR A 7 -22.93 -4.58 7.57
N ARG A 8 -22.53 -3.49 8.23
CA ARG A 8 -22.45 -2.13 7.69
C ARG A 8 -21.24 -1.42 8.30
N PRO A 9 -20.08 -1.40 7.64
CA PRO A 9 -18.92 -0.71 8.17
C PRO A 9 -19.21 0.80 8.27
N ARG A 10 -18.84 1.42 9.39
CA ARG A 10 -18.90 2.88 9.56
C ARG A 10 -17.73 3.60 8.91
N LEU A 11 -16.68 2.86 8.55
CA LEU A 11 -15.49 3.33 7.86
C LEU A 11 -14.83 2.17 7.10
N ILE A 12 -14.41 2.41 5.86
CA ILE A 12 -13.55 1.48 5.13
C ILE A 12 -12.22 2.16 4.87
N THR A 13 -11.15 1.59 5.41
CA THR A 13 -9.79 2.11 5.28
C THR A 13 -9.01 1.27 4.27
N PHE A 14 -8.21 1.92 3.43
CA PHE A 14 -7.41 1.26 2.41
C PHE A 14 -5.93 1.58 2.59
N ASP A 15 -5.10 0.55 2.53
CA ASP A 15 -3.75 0.72 2.02
C ASP A 15 -3.79 1.18 0.55
N THR A 16 -2.73 1.86 0.06
CA THR A 16 -2.71 2.42 -1.31
C THR A 16 -1.86 1.60 -2.27
N TYR A 17 -0.55 1.51 -2.04
CA TYR A 17 0.41 0.98 -3.01
C TYR A 17 0.48 -0.55 -2.91
N GLY A 18 -0.01 -1.21 -3.96
CA GLY A 18 -0.15 -2.66 -4.04
C GLY A 18 -1.58 -3.11 -3.80
N THR A 19 -2.36 -2.29 -3.08
CA THR A 19 -3.80 -2.51 -2.88
C THR A 19 -4.62 -1.87 -3.99
N LEU A 20 -4.41 -0.58 -4.25
CA LEU A 20 -5.15 0.26 -5.19
C LEU A 20 -4.31 0.69 -6.40
N ILE A 21 -3.02 0.92 -6.19
CA ILE A 21 -2.07 1.42 -7.20
C ILE A 21 -1.02 0.35 -7.53
N ASP A 22 -0.75 0.12 -8.82
CA ASP A 22 0.27 -0.83 -9.30
C ASP A 22 1.69 -0.23 -9.29
N TRP A 23 2.20 -0.02 -8.08
CA TRP A 23 3.57 0.48 -7.89
C TRP A 23 4.66 -0.52 -8.34
N ASP A 24 4.39 -1.81 -8.19
CA ASP A 24 5.33 -2.90 -8.51
C ASP A 24 5.53 -3.02 -10.03
N GLY A 25 4.46 -2.85 -10.82
CA GLY A 25 4.53 -2.68 -12.27
C GLY A 25 5.34 -1.45 -12.69
N ALA A 26 4.98 -0.28 -12.14
CA ALA A 26 5.63 1.00 -12.47
C ALA A 26 7.13 1.00 -12.15
N LEU A 27 7.51 0.55 -10.95
CA LEU A 27 8.89 0.57 -10.52
C LEU A 27 9.76 -0.43 -11.30
N ARG A 28 9.24 -1.62 -11.62
CA ARG A 28 9.96 -2.55 -12.52
C ARG A 28 10.14 -2.00 -13.91
N ALA A 29 9.17 -1.26 -14.46
CA ALA A 29 9.32 -0.61 -15.76
C ALA A 29 10.44 0.43 -15.74
N HIS A 30 10.50 1.25 -14.70
CA HIS A 30 11.59 2.21 -14.49
C HIS A 30 12.96 1.52 -14.36
N LEU A 31 13.06 0.47 -13.53
CA LEU A 31 14.30 -0.29 -13.35
C LEU A 31 14.77 -1.00 -14.64
N ARG A 32 13.85 -1.47 -15.50
CA ARG A 32 14.21 -2.01 -16.82
C ARG A 32 14.91 -0.95 -17.68
N ALA A 33 14.40 0.28 -17.70
CA ALA A 33 15.01 1.36 -18.46
C ALA A 33 16.41 1.71 -17.92
N LEU A 34 16.54 1.81 -16.60
CA LEU A 34 17.82 2.09 -15.93
C LEU A 34 18.86 1.00 -16.22
N PHE A 35 18.49 -0.28 -16.12
CA PHE A 35 19.41 -1.38 -16.43
C PHE A 35 19.71 -1.50 -17.91
N ALA A 36 18.76 -1.31 -18.82
CA ALA A 36 19.02 -1.38 -20.26
C ALA A 36 20.12 -0.40 -20.70
N ALA A 37 20.26 0.75 -20.01
CA ALA A 37 21.30 1.74 -20.27
C ALA A 37 22.69 1.36 -19.72
N ARG A 38 22.80 0.36 -18.83
CA ARG A 38 24.00 0.10 -18.01
C ARG A 38 24.47 -1.36 -18.00
N VAL A 39 23.55 -2.31 -18.07
CA VAL A 39 23.79 -3.75 -17.94
C VAL A 39 22.83 -4.50 -18.86
N GLN A 40 23.39 -5.12 -19.92
CA GLN A 40 22.64 -6.10 -20.71
C GLN A 40 22.49 -7.37 -19.86
N ASP A 41 21.27 -7.90 -19.73
CA ASP A 41 20.95 -9.16 -19.03
C ASP A 41 20.86 -9.15 -17.50
N ARG A 42 20.12 -8.18 -16.93
CA ARG A 42 19.71 -8.22 -15.51
C ARG A 42 18.27 -8.72 -15.34
N ASP A 43 18.09 -9.69 -14.44
CA ASP A 43 16.75 -10.04 -13.95
C ASP A 43 16.20 -8.93 -13.02
N VAL A 44 15.48 -7.99 -13.63
CA VAL A 44 14.86 -6.84 -12.95
C VAL A 44 13.84 -7.28 -11.91
N ALA A 45 13.08 -8.34 -12.18
CA ALA A 45 12.06 -8.81 -11.26
C ALA A 45 12.70 -9.39 -9.98
N ALA A 46 13.78 -10.15 -10.13
CA ALA A 46 14.53 -10.66 -8.99
C ALA A 46 15.26 -9.55 -8.24
N PHE A 47 15.87 -8.57 -8.92
CA PHE A 47 16.47 -7.41 -8.27
C PHE A 47 15.44 -6.60 -7.48
N HIS A 48 14.32 -6.23 -8.10
CA HIS A 48 13.23 -5.49 -7.45
C HIS A 48 12.74 -6.20 -6.18
N ARG A 49 12.55 -7.53 -6.26
CA ARG A 49 12.16 -8.34 -5.10
C ARG A 49 13.20 -8.29 -3.97
N ARG A 50 14.50 -8.38 -4.29
CA ARG A 50 15.57 -8.32 -3.28
C ARG A 50 15.72 -6.92 -2.69
N TRP A 51 15.62 -5.87 -3.50
CA TRP A 51 15.56 -4.49 -3.01
C TRP A 51 14.40 -4.30 -2.02
N TYR A 52 13.18 -4.71 -2.40
CA TYR A 52 12.02 -4.51 -1.52
C TYR A 52 12.17 -5.24 -0.18
N TYR A 53 12.46 -6.55 -0.20
CA TYR A 53 12.52 -7.34 1.03
C TYR A 53 13.81 -7.15 1.84
N GLY A 54 14.93 -6.81 1.19
CA GLY A 54 16.24 -6.67 1.81
C GLY A 54 16.58 -5.26 2.27
N TYR A 55 15.99 -4.23 1.66
CA TYR A 55 16.37 -2.83 1.90
C TYR A 55 15.15 -1.98 2.25
N ALA A 56 14.14 -1.90 1.38
CA ALA A 56 13.01 -0.98 1.58
C ALA A 56 12.12 -1.37 2.78
N LEU A 57 11.72 -2.64 2.88
CA LEU A 57 10.86 -3.12 3.96
C LEU A 57 11.55 -3.04 5.34
N PRO A 58 12.84 -3.42 5.51
CA PRO A 58 13.57 -3.15 6.76
C PRO A 58 13.65 -1.66 7.11
N ALA A 59 13.91 -0.79 6.13
CA ALA A 59 14.00 0.65 6.36
C ALA A 59 12.68 1.26 6.89
N VAL A 60 11.54 0.73 6.46
CA VAL A 60 10.20 1.12 6.97
C VAL A 60 10.06 0.88 8.48
N HIS A 61 10.77 -0.10 9.05
CA HIS A 61 10.77 -0.38 10.49
C HIS A 61 11.84 0.42 11.26
N GLY A 62 12.74 1.10 10.55
CA GLY A 62 13.85 1.84 11.13
C GLY A 62 13.49 3.28 11.51
N ARG A 63 14.50 4.15 11.47
CA ARG A 63 14.31 5.60 11.65
C ARG A 63 13.41 6.13 10.54
N PHE A 64 12.41 6.93 10.92
CA PHE A 64 11.55 7.58 9.94
C PHE A 64 12.36 8.48 8.99
N LEU A 65 12.13 8.28 7.70
CA LEU A 65 12.57 9.12 6.60
C LEU A 65 11.35 9.48 5.76
N PRO A 66 11.29 10.69 5.17
CA PRO A 66 10.36 10.98 4.08
C PRO A 66 10.42 9.88 3.01
N TYR A 67 9.29 9.60 2.36
CA TYR A 67 9.17 8.40 1.53
C TYR A 67 10.10 8.48 0.31
N ARG A 68 10.27 9.66 -0.29
CA ARG A 68 11.26 9.87 -1.35
C ARG A 68 12.68 9.53 -0.90
N ASP A 69 13.07 9.99 0.29
CA ASP A 69 14.40 9.73 0.85
C ASP A 69 14.60 8.25 1.16
N LEU A 70 13.56 7.56 1.65
CA LEU A 70 13.59 6.12 1.88
C LEU A 70 13.81 5.37 0.56
N LEU A 71 13.06 5.71 -0.49
CA LEU A 71 13.21 5.09 -1.81
C LEU A 71 14.62 5.33 -2.38
N ALA A 72 15.06 6.59 -2.39
CA ALA A 72 16.37 6.99 -2.91
C ALA A 72 17.51 6.28 -2.17
N THR A 73 17.52 6.34 -0.84
CA THR A 73 18.59 5.76 -0.02
C THR A 73 18.66 4.25 -0.20
N THR A 74 17.53 3.55 -0.06
CA THR A 74 17.50 2.08 -0.13
C THR A 74 17.77 1.56 -1.54
N MET A 75 17.35 2.30 -2.58
CA MET A 75 17.63 1.94 -3.97
C MET A 75 19.10 2.16 -4.32
N ALA A 76 19.69 3.28 -3.88
CA ALA A 76 21.12 3.55 -4.09
C ALA A 76 21.98 2.45 -3.45
N GLU A 77 21.67 2.06 -2.22
CA GLU A 77 22.35 0.96 -1.52
C GLU A 77 22.23 -0.36 -2.29
N ALA A 78 21.02 -0.74 -2.71
CA ALA A 78 20.80 -1.99 -3.45
C ALA A 78 21.47 -2.00 -4.84
N LEU A 79 21.41 -0.88 -5.58
CA LEU A 79 22.06 -0.75 -6.88
C LEU A 79 23.58 -0.88 -6.76
N ALA A 80 24.19 -0.25 -5.76
CA ALA A 80 25.62 -0.36 -5.51
C ALA A 80 26.00 -1.78 -5.09
N ALA A 81 25.30 -2.35 -4.10
CA ALA A 81 25.64 -3.63 -3.49
C ALA A 81 25.40 -4.83 -4.42
N GLU A 82 24.31 -4.83 -5.20
CA GLU A 82 23.92 -5.99 -5.99
C GLU A 82 24.21 -5.87 -7.48
N ALA A 83 24.28 -4.64 -8.00
CA ALA A 83 24.43 -4.39 -9.43
C ALA A 83 25.74 -3.67 -9.79
N GLY A 84 26.49 -3.15 -8.81
CA GLY A 84 27.68 -2.34 -9.05
C GLY A 84 27.35 -1.02 -9.75
N ILE A 85 26.11 -0.56 -9.64
CA ILE A 85 25.62 0.66 -10.30
C ILE A 85 25.59 1.79 -9.28
N THR A 86 26.20 2.92 -9.64
CA THR A 86 25.98 4.20 -8.97
C THR A 86 24.92 4.96 -9.75
N ALA A 87 23.79 5.25 -9.12
CA ALA A 87 22.77 6.13 -9.68
C ALA A 87 23.07 7.58 -9.28
N ASP A 88 22.76 8.52 -10.16
CA ASP A 88 22.85 9.94 -9.83
C ASP A 88 21.60 10.42 -9.05
N ASP A 89 21.68 11.63 -8.50
CA ASP A 89 20.61 12.20 -7.68
C ASP A 89 19.30 12.35 -8.46
N ALA A 90 19.35 12.58 -9.78
CA ALA A 90 18.16 12.74 -10.61
C ALA A 90 17.45 11.39 -10.83
N GLU A 91 18.22 10.32 -11.07
CA GLU A 91 17.69 8.96 -11.17
C GLU A 91 17.05 8.49 -9.87
N LEU A 92 17.66 8.81 -8.73
CA LEU A 92 17.12 8.46 -7.41
C LEU A 92 15.88 9.30 -7.07
N ALA A 93 15.89 10.59 -7.37
CA ALA A 93 14.74 11.47 -7.15
C ALA A 93 13.52 11.04 -7.98
N ALA A 94 13.74 10.53 -9.19
CA ALA A 94 12.68 10.06 -10.09
C ALA A 94 11.87 8.89 -9.51
N LEU A 95 12.42 8.12 -8.57
CA LEU A 95 11.70 7.00 -7.94
C LEU A 95 10.39 7.46 -7.26
N GLY A 96 10.40 8.62 -6.61
CA GLY A 96 9.20 9.18 -6.01
C GLY A 96 8.14 9.56 -7.05
N ASP A 97 8.57 10.07 -8.20
CA ASP A 97 7.67 10.45 -9.30
C ASP A 97 7.09 9.21 -9.98
N VAL A 98 7.88 8.14 -10.12
CA VAL A 98 7.41 6.84 -10.60
C VAL A 98 6.30 6.30 -9.69
N MET A 99 6.45 6.45 -8.37
CA MET A 99 5.41 6.05 -7.42
C MET A 99 4.15 6.93 -7.54
N ALA A 100 4.32 8.24 -7.70
CA ALA A 100 3.21 9.18 -7.82
C ALA A 100 2.39 8.94 -9.10
N GLU A 101 3.07 8.66 -10.20
CA GLU A 101 2.48 8.47 -11.53
C GLU A 101 2.06 7.03 -11.80
N ALA A 102 2.26 6.09 -10.88
CA ALA A 102 1.79 4.71 -11.02
C ALA A 102 0.25 4.65 -11.20
N ASP A 103 -0.22 3.73 -12.04
CA ASP A 103 -1.64 3.62 -12.38
C ASP A 103 -2.44 2.84 -11.33
N PRO A 104 -3.73 3.18 -11.12
CA PRO A 104 -4.64 2.32 -10.39
C PRO A 104 -4.75 0.94 -11.04
N PHE A 105 -4.94 -0.11 -10.24
CA PHE A 105 -5.40 -1.38 -10.78
C PHE A 105 -6.80 -1.21 -11.41
N ALA A 106 -7.09 -1.99 -12.45
CA ALA A 106 -8.33 -1.87 -13.23
C ALA A 106 -9.62 -1.99 -12.41
N ASP A 107 -9.57 -2.70 -11.28
CA ASP A 107 -10.69 -2.89 -10.35
C ASP A 107 -10.84 -1.77 -9.30
N SER A 108 -9.88 -0.83 -9.19
CA SER A 108 -9.80 0.10 -8.06
C SER A 108 -10.83 1.21 -8.12
N VAL A 109 -10.89 1.97 -9.23
CA VAL A 109 -11.73 3.17 -9.33
C VAL A 109 -13.21 2.83 -9.15
N GLU A 110 -13.69 1.82 -9.89
CA GLU A 110 -15.10 1.44 -9.84
C GLU A 110 -15.48 0.85 -8.48
N THR A 111 -14.63 0.00 -7.89
CA THR A 111 -14.91 -0.54 -6.56
C THR A 111 -14.97 0.57 -5.50
N LEU A 112 -14.03 1.51 -5.51
CA LEU A 112 -14.04 2.63 -4.57
C LEU A 112 -15.28 3.52 -4.76
N ARG A 113 -15.69 3.77 -6.00
CA ARG A 113 -16.92 4.53 -6.30
C ARG A 113 -18.15 3.86 -5.69
N LEU A 114 -18.27 2.53 -5.82
CA LEU A 114 -19.39 1.78 -5.26
C LEU A 114 -19.38 1.79 -3.73
N LEU A 115 -18.24 1.50 -3.11
CA LEU A 115 -18.11 1.50 -1.66
C LEU A 115 -18.37 2.87 -1.05
N GLY A 116 -17.90 3.94 -1.72
CA GLY A 116 -18.06 5.32 -1.28
C GLY A 116 -19.52 5.81 -1.27
N ALA A 117 -20.42 5.13 -1.99
CA ALA A 117 -21.86 5.40 -1.91
C ALA A 117 -22.51 4.87 -0.62
N HIS A 118 -21.82 4.00 0.13
CA HIS A 118 -22.37 3.29 1.28
C HIS A 118 -21.64 3.57 2.60
N ALA A 119 -20.35 3.90 2.57
CA ALA A 119 -19.56 4.21 3.76
C ALA A 119 -18.48 5.26 3.43
N PRO A 120 -18.05 6.09 4.41
CA PRO A 120 -16.90 6.94 4.21
C PRO A 120 -15.66 6.09 3.99
N LEU A 121 -14.85 6.50 3.02
CA LEU A 121 -13.60 5.83 2.68
C LEU A 121 -12.42 6.63 3.22
N ALA A 122 -11.40 5.93 3.68
CA ALA A 122 -10.12 6.52 4.01
C ALA A 122 -8.98 5.77 3.36
N THR A 123 -7.88 6.47 3.07
CA THR A 123 -6.61 5.81 2.77
C THR A 123 -5.56 6.14 3.83
N ILE A 124 -4.84 5.11 4.26
CA ILE A 124 -3.69 5.21 5.16
C ILE A 124 -2.47 4.56 4.50
N SER A 125 -1.44 5.36 4.21
CA SER A 125 -0.37 4.94 3.31
C SER A 125 1.03 5.20 3.88
N ASN A 126 1.94 4.24 3.68
CA ASN A 126 3.37 4.47 3.86
C ASN A 126 3.90 5.30 2.69
N SER A 127 3.60 6.59 2.73
CA SER A 127 3.87 7.55 1.67
C SER A 127 3.98 8.96 2.27
N GLN A 128 3.97 9.96 1.40
CA GLN A 128 4.03 11.39 1.69
C GLN A 128 3.05 12.16 0.80
N ARG A 129 2.74 13.41 1.17
CA ARG A 129 1.61 14.17 0.62
C ARG A 129 1.66 14.35 -0.90
N ASP A 130 2.80 14.78 -1.43
CA ASP A 130 2.95 15.08 -2.87
C ASP A 130 2.75 13.85 -3.76
N ILE A 131 3.07 12.65 -3.26
CA ILE A 131 2.90 11.40 -4.02
C ILE A 131 1.46 10.90 -3.92
N ILE A 132 0.90 10.81 -2.70
CA ILE A 132 -0.44 10.25 -2.50
C ILE A 132 -1.53 11.09 -3.21
N ASP A 133 -1.32 12.40 -3.38
CA ASP A 133 -2.28 13.30 -4.00
C ASP A 133 -2.46 13.10 -5.49
N VAL A 134 -1.41 12.66 -6.16
CA VAL A 134 -1.50 12.25 -7.56
C VAL A 134 -2.33 10.97 -7.64
N SER A 135 -2.00 9.98 -6.81
CA SER A 135 -2.73 8.69 -6.77
C SER A 135 -4.21 8.86 -6.42
N VAL A 136 -4.56 9.70 -5.43
CA VAL A 136 -5.95 9.95 -5.03
C VAL A 136 -6.76 10.59 -6.16
N ARG A 137 -6.18 11.56 -6.88
CA ARG A 137 -6.84 12.14 -8.07
C ARG A 137 -7.05 11.11 -9.17
N LYS A 138 -6.05 10.26 -9.43
CA LYS A 138 -6.19 9.15 -10.41
C LYS A 138 -7.25 8.12 -10.01
N LEU A 139 -7.53 7.99 -8.70
CA LEU A 139 -8.60 7.15 -8.16
C LEU A 139 -9.99 7.82 -8.19
N GLY A 140 -10.10 9.08 -8.65
CA GLY A 140 -11.35 9.84 -8.70
C GLY A 140 -11.72 10.51 -7.39
N ASP A 141 -10.74 10.85 -6.55
CA ASP A 141 -10.91 11.51 -5.24
C ASP A 141 -11.96 10.85 -4.31
N PRO A 142 -11.93 9.51 -4.10
CA PRO A 142 -13.03 8.81 -3.44
C PRO A 142 -12.99 8.89 -1.90
N PHE A 143 -11.93 9.44 -1.32
CA PHE A 143 -11.67 9.35 0.11
C PHE A 143 -12.17 10.57 0.89
N THR A 144 -12.92 10.31 1.96
CA THR A 144 -13.22 11.30 3.00
C THR A 144 -11.97 11.68 3.80
N TYR A 145 -11.04 10.72 4.00
CA TYR A 145 -9.81 10.94 4.76
C TYR A 145 -8.58 10.40 4.01
N VAL A 146 -7.52 11.19 3.95
CA VAL A 146 -6.23 10.80 3.35
C VAL A 146 -5.14 11.04 4.39
N PHE A 147 -4.48 9.98 4.86
CA PHE A 147 -3.39 10.08 5.82
C PHE A 147 -2.15 9.32 5.35
N THR A 148 -1.00 9.94 5.59
CA THR A 148 0.32 9.44 5.17
C THR A 148 1.19 9.18 6.38
N GLY A 149 2.17 8.28 6.25
CA GLY A 149 3.17 8.07 7.30
C GLY A 149 3.92 9.34 7.66
N GLU A 150 4.11 10.25 6.70
CA GLU A 150 4.61 11.61 6.91
C GLU A 150 3.79 12.40 7.94
N ALA A 151 2.46 12.34 7.89
CA ALA A 151 1.59 13.09 8.80
C ALA A 151 1.76 12.69 10.28
N VAL A 152 2.29 11.50 10.54
CA VAL A 152 2.51 10.97 11.90
C VAL A 152 3.98 10.69 12.21
N GLY A 153 4.89 10.98 11.28
CA GLY A 153 6.33 10.67 11.40
C GLY A 153 6.64 9.19 11.62
N ALA A 154 5.79 8.29 11.12
CA ALA A 154 5.93 6.84 11.30
C ALA A 154 5.20 6.06 10.22
N TYR A 155 5.78 4.93 9.81
CA TYR A 155 5.17 4.02 8.85
C TYR A 155 4.47 2.85 9.53
N LYS A 156 3.41 2.33 8.90
CA LYS A 156 2.85 1.00 9.17
C LYS A 156 4.00 -0.02 9.15
N PRO A 157 4.08 -0.97 10.09
CA PRO A 157 3.06 -1.38 11.06
C PRO A 157 3.04 -0.57 12.35
N HIS A 158 3.59 0.65 12.42
CA HIS A 158 3.32 1.53 13.55
C HIS A 158 1.80 1.81 13.65
N ARG A 159 1.28 1.94 14.88
CA ARG A 159 -0.17 2.08 15.12
C ARG A 159 -0.73 3.48 14.81
N ALA A 160 0.13 4.50 14.77
CA ALA A 160 -0.28 5.90 14.72
C ALA A 160 -1.25 6.24 13.56
N LEU A 161 -1.05 5.68 12.36
CA LEU A 161 -1.96 5.90 11.23
C LEU A 161 -3.35 5.32 11.47
N PHE A 162 -3.42 4.11 12.04
CA PHE A 162 -4.68 3.46 12.38
C PHE A 162 -5.39 4.21 13.52
N GLU A 163 -4.67 4.63 14.56
CA GLU A 163 -5.23 5.43 15.66
C GLU A 163 -5.75 6.78 15.16
N LEU A 164 -4.99 7.45 14.29
CA LEU A 164 -5.37 8.73 13.70
C LEU A 164 -6.66 8.62 12.89
N VAL A 165 -6.76 7.64 11.99
CA VAL A 165 -7.93 7.52 11.11
C VAL A 165 -9.18 7.12 11.89
N LEU A 166 -9.08 6.19 12.84
CA LEU A 166 -10.20 5.78 13.69
C LEU A 166 -10.67 6.95 14.57
N GLY A 167 -9.73 7.65 15.21
CA GLY A 167 -10.02 8.81 16.04
C GLY A 167 -10.65 9.97 15.24
N ARG A 168 -10.16 10.25 14.03
CA ARG A 168 -10.72 11.29 13.16
C ARG A 168 -12.14 10.97 12.72
N ALA A 169 -12.42 9.70 12.44
CA ALA A 169 -13.73 9.21 12.02
C ALA A 169 -14.71 8.97 13.18
N GLY A 170 -14.23 8.93 14.44
CA GLY A 170 -15.06 8.66 15.61
C GLY A 170 -15.67 7.25 15.56
N VAL A 171 -14.86 6.26 15.17
CA VAL A 171 -15.27 4.86 15.04
C VAL A 171 -14.36 3.96 15.89
N GLU A 172 -14.96 2.95 16.49
CA GLU A 172 -14.23 1.90 17.18
C GLU A 172 -13.61 0.91 16.18
N PRO A 173 -12.51 0.20 16.53
CA PRO A 173 -11.85 -0.73 15.63
C PRO A 173 -12.78 -1.76 14.96
N HIS A 174 -13.75 -2.30 15.70
CA HIS A 174 -14.69 -3.32 15.22
C HIS A 174 -15.79 -2.77 14.32
N GLU A 175 -15.97 -1.45 14.25
CA GLU A 175 -16.94 -0.78 13.37
C GLU A 175 -16.33 -0.42 12.00
N ALA A 176 -15.00 -0.53 11.87
CA ALA A 176 -14.26 -0.27 10.65
C ALA A 176 -13.92 -1.58 9.90
N VAL A 177 -13.53 -1.44 8.63
CA VAL A 177 -12.87 -2.49 7.86
C VAL A 177 -11.55 -1.93 7.31
N HIS A 178 -10.48 -2.71 7.39
CA HIS A 178 -9.21 -2.39 6.73
C HIS A 178 -8.97 -3.31 5.53
N VAL A 179 -8.66 -2.73 4.38
CA VAL A 179 -8.43 -3.42 3.12
C VAL A 179 -6.99 -3.16 2.69
N ALA A 180 -6.19 -4.23 2.58
CA ALA A 180 -4.77 -4.08 2.26
C ALA A 180 -4.19 -5.31 1.57
N GLN A 181 -3.15 -5.09 0.76
CA GLN A 181 -2.36 -6.13 0.11
C GLN A 181 -1.20 -6.60 0.99
N SER A 182 -0.59 -5.72 1.80
CA SER A 182 0.66 -6.06 2.50
C SER A 182 0.43 -6.87 3.76
N GLN A 183 0.79 -8.16 3.71
CA GLN A 183 0.87 -9.02 4.88
C GLN A 183 2.02 -8.66 5.86
N TYR A 184 2.86 -7.68 5.51
CA TYR A 184 4.06 -7.30 6.28
C TYR A 184 3.86 -6.04 7.13
N VAL A 185 3.09 -5.07 6.65
CA VAL A 185 2.91 -3.79 7.34
C VAL A 185 1.48 -3.53 7.79
N ASP A 186 0.47 -4.11 7.13
CA ASP A 186 -0.94 -3.88 7.47
C ASP A 186 -1.46 -4.94 8.44
N LEU A 187 -1.49 -6.22 8.02
CA LEU A 187 -2.05 -7.33 8.82
C LEU A 187 -1.42 -7.43 10.23
N PRO A 188 -0.09 -7.28 10.41
CA PRO A 188 0.53 -7.30 11.74
C PRO A 188 0.06 -6.18 12.68
N ARG A 189 -0.60 -5.14 12.16
CA ARG A 189 -1.15 -4.04 12.95
C ARG A 189 -2.68 -4.07 13.03
N SER A 190 -3.37 -4.16 11.90
CA SER A 190 -4.84 -4.02 11.87
C SER A 190 -5.54 -5.14 12.62
N VAL A 191 -5.09 -6.39 12.44
CA VAL A 191 -5.72 -7.57 13.07
C VAL A 191 -5.58 -7.55 14.59
N PRO A 192 -4.39 -7.33 15.20
CA PRO A 192 -4.26 -7.23 16.65
C PRO A 192 -4.98 -6.01 17.27
N MET A 193 -5.23 -4.95 16.48
CA MET A 193 -6.06 -3.82 16.92
C MET A 193 -7.57 -4.15 16.96
N GLY A 194 -7.96 -5.35 16.54
CA GLY A 194 -9.35 -5.78 16.48
C GLY A 194 -10.10 -5.23 15.27
N ILE A 195 -9.39 -4.71 14.26
CA ILE A 195 -10.00 -4.20 13.01
C ILE A 195 -10.24 -5.38 12.07
N PRO A 196 -11.49 -5.66 11.67
CA PRO A 196 -11.80 -6.58 10.59
C PRO A 196 -10.98 -6.25 9.35
N THR A 197 -10.16 -7.20 8.90
CA THR A 197 -9.17 -6.95 7.84
C THR A 197 -9.42 -7.86 6.66
N VAL A 198 -9.57 -7.28 5.47
CA VAL A 198 -9.67 -8.00 4.19
C VAL A 198 -8.33 -7.93 3.48
N TRP A 199 -7.69 -9.08 3.30
CA TRP A 199 -6.42 -9.20 2.59
C TRP A 199 -6.64 -9.33 1.08
N ILE A 200 -6.15 -8.36 0.32
CA ILE A 200 -6.21 -8.36 -1.15
C ILE A 200 -4.95 -9.04 -1.67
N ASN A 201 -5.01 -10.35 -1.92
CA ASN A 201 -3.87 -11.15 -2.33
C ASN A 201 -3.72 -11.20 -3.87
N ARG A 202 -3.35 -10.06 -4.46
CA ARG A 202 -3.13 -9.93 -5.92
C ARG A 202 -2.05 -10.86 -6.48
N GLN A 203 -1.15 -11.33 -5.62
CA GLN A 203 0.04 -12.09 -6.01
C GLN A 203 -0.08 -13.59 -5.71
N GLY A 204 -1.21 -14.06 -5.18
CA GLY A 204 -1.40 -15.46 -4.80
C GLY A 204 -0.37 -15.95 -3.76
N GLN A 205 0.10 -15.05 -2.89
CA GLN A 205 1.07 -15.38 -1.85
C GLN A 205 0.48 -16.31 -0.80
N GLU A 206 1.31 -17.17 -0.23
CA GLU A 206 0.97 -17.83 1.03
C GLU A 206 1.04 -16.83 2.17
N LEU A 207 0.09 -16.93 3.10
CA LEU A 207 0.14 -16.16 4.34
C LEU A 207 1.29 -16.71 5.20
N ARG A 208 2.21 -15.85 5.62
CA ARG A 208 3.32 -16.28 6.47
C ARG A 208 2.81 -16.84 7.80
N PRO A 209 3.44 -17.90 8.35
CA PRO A 209 3.04 -18.46 9.65
C PRO A 209 3.04 -17.47 10.82
N THR A 210 3.84 -16.40 10.71
CA THR A 210 3.97 -15.35 11.73
C THR A 210 2.98 -14.19 11.55
N THR A 211 2.25 -14.14 10.43
CA THR A 211 1.31 -13.05 10.15
C THR A 211 -0.06 -13.40 10.73
N PRO A 212 -0.71 -12.48 11.48
CA PRO A 212 -2.08 -12.69 11.95
C PRO A 212 -3.03 -12.99 10.78
N ALA A 213 -3.91 -13.98 10.97
CA ALA A 213 -4.91 -14.31 9.96
C ALA A 213 -5.86 -13.13 9.71
N PRO A 214 -6.07 -12.71 8.44
CA PRO A 214 -7.08 -11.71 8.12
C PRO A 214 -8.48 -12.27 8.37
N THR A 215 -9.48 -11.38 8.42
CA THR A 215 -10.89 -11.77 8.50
C THR A 215 -11.36 -12.46 7.22
N ALA A 216 -10.91 -11.96 6.07
CA ALA A 216 -11.20 -12.51 4.76
C ALA A 216 -10.03 -12.27 3.79
N GLN A 217 -10.04 -13.00 2.69
CA GLN A 217 -9.07 -12.84 1.60
C GLN A 217 -9.81 -12.77 0.27
N LEU A 218 -9.40 -11.86 -0.60
CA LEU A 218 -9.85 -11.75 -1.98
C LEU A 218 -8.64 -11.62 -2.92
N PRO A 219 -8.71 -12.07 -4.18
CA PRO A 219 -7.61 -11.91 -5.13
C PRO A 219 -7.46 -10.45 -5.62
N ASP A 220 -8.56 -9.69 -5.61
CA ASP A 220 -8.64 -8.29 -6.01
C ASP A 220 -9.86 -7.64 -5.32
N LEU A 221 -10.20 -6.40 -5.66
CA LEU A 221 -11.26 -5.66 -4.99
C LEU A 221 -12.67 -6.02 -5.46
N ARG A 222 -12.85 -6.74 -6.58
CA ARG A 222 -14.18 -6.91 -7.21
C ARG A 222 -15.18 -7.63 -6.31
N GLY A 223 -14.71 -8.56 -5.48
CA GLY A 223 -15.55 -9.27 -4.51
C GLY A 223 -15.82 -8.50 -3.21
N LEU A 224 -15.21 -7.33 -3.02
CA LEU A 224 -15.30 -6.58 -1.77
C LEU A 224 -16.72 -6.04 -1.49
N PRO A 225 -17.47 -5.49 -2.47
CA PRO A 225 -18.85 -5.07 -2.22
C PRO A 225 -19.74 -6.22 -1.74
N GLU A 226 -19.71 -7.36 -2.43
CA GLU A 226 -20.48 -8.56 -2.05
C GLU A 226 -20.08 -9.06 -0.66
N LEU A 227 -18.77 -9.13 -0.38
CA LEU A 227 -18.25 -9.54 0.93
C LEU A 227 -18.75 -8.64 2.07
N LEU A 228 -18.97 -7.35 1.80
CA LEU A 228 -19.51 -6.38 2.75
C LEU A 228 -21.04 -6.29 2.72
N GLY A 229 -21.73 -7.18 1.99
CA GLY A 229 -23.18 -7.20 1.88
C GLY A 229 -23.77 -6.00 1.15
N LEU A 230 -22.99 -5.35 0.28
CA LEU A 230 -23.42 -4.22 -0.54
C LEU A 230 -23.95 -4.74 -1.89
N PRO A 231 -25.06 -4.18 -2.40
CA PRO A 231 -25.64 -4.62 -3.65
C PRO A 231 -24.68 -4.40 -4.84
N GLU A 232 -24.75 -5.26 -5.85
CA GLU A 232 -24.04 -5.02 -7.11
C GLU A 232 -24.53 -3.71 -7.76
N ALA A 233 -23.63 -3.01 -8.45
CA ALA A 233 -23.98 -1.88 -9.28
C ALA A 233 -24.93 -2.35 -10.40
N VAL A 234 -26.12 -1.75 -10.49
CA VAL A 234 -27.06 -1.95 -11.61
C VAL A 234 -26.57 -1.21 -12.84
#